data_AF-A0A3S5BP71-F1
#
_entry.id   AF-A0A3S5BP71-F1
#
_cell.length_a   1.000
_cell.length_b   1.000
_cell.length_c   1.000
_cell.angle_alpha   90.00
_cell.angle_beta   90.00
_cell.angle_gamma   90.00
#
_symmetry.space_group_name_H-M   'P 1'
#
loop_
_entity.id
_entity.type
_entity.pdbx_description
1 polymer ?
#
loop_
_entity_poly.entity_id
_entity_poly.type
_entity_poly.pdbx_seq_one_letter_code
_entity_poly.pdbx_strand_id
1 'polypeptide(L)'
;MYQPLSDSSTHLISFLFYANLFFLRELVMRRDKFRNGLNKILETNDLVAKMEGELTAMRPKLEQKQRDTEELMLKLSNDQEQASSTCKCTPNEPLIGTYCRTQPSAHKQKEAKLNLLFTAVPADIVRNRVKEDELVAKNKAMETQAIADDAQRDLDEALPVLEASNRALDSLDKNDISELRVFTKPPQLVQTVMEAVCLMLGAKPDWASAKQLLSDGNFLKRLVDYPKDDISDGLLKKLKKYIDNPDFHPDIVEKTSKACKSMCMWVRALDLYAHVYRTVEPKRKRLNDANMELDAVMIKLRSKQAELKAVETKIAALQAEYDGSLSEKKVLEHSLALTSARLKRAGRLTTALADEQDRWHVSVDVFSRQLENVVGDVFVAAACIAYLGAFNADYRASLVEGWTVRCVELSIPISNQVGLFSVLGDAFELRQWHTEGLPRDQVSADNALLVTRSQRWPLMIDPQEQANRWIRTREAERDLHIVKLTESGFLRTLETCIRLGYPVLLEDVGETLDPALEPILLRQTFTSGGRLLIRLGDSNVDYDRNFRLYITTKLPNPHYLPEVSIKVTVINFTVTPAGLEDQLLGEVTRLERPELEEQRSQLVYRINADKNQLQVSKNDTKMTSFKLRPSGF
;
A
#
# COMPACT_ATOMS: atom_id res chain seq x y z
N MET A 1 -54.54 54.59 12.43
CA MET A 1 -53.77 54.39 11.19
C MET A 1 -54.18 53.06 10.58
N TYR A 2 -54.91 53.04 9.47
CA TYR A 2 -55.13 51.83 8.68
C TYR A 2 -54.18 51.90 7.48
N GLN A 3 -53.12 51.10 7.46
CA GLN A 3 -52.35 50.84 6.24
C GLN A 3 -53.24 49.99 5.30
N PRO A 4 -53.48 50.39 4.04
CA PRO A 4 -54.24 49.56 3.11
C PRO A 4 -53.46 48.28 2.77
N LEU A 5 -54.14 47.14 2.92
CA LEU A 5 -53.58 45.78 2.89
C LEU A 5 -53.23 45.24 1.48
N SER A 6 -53.62 45.93 0.40
CA SER A 6 -53.59 45.36 -0.95
C SER A 6 -52.22 45.38 -1.64
N ASP A 7 -51.39 46.41 -1.40
CA ASP A 7 -50.01 46.48 -1.95
C ASP A 7 -48.95 45.97 -0.95
N SER A 8 -49.27 45.95 0.35
CA SER A 8 -48.35 45.43 1.36
C SER A 8 -48.16 43.91 1.26
N SER A 9 -49.15 43.18 0.73
CA SER A 9 -49.17 41.72 0.65
C SER A 9 -48.25 41.15 -0.44
N THR A 10 -48.14 41.79 -1.61
CA THR A 10 -47.19 41.39 -2.67
C THR A 10 -45.73 41.63 -2.27
N HIS A 11 -45.43 42.75 -1.59
CA HIS A 11 -44.10 43.01 -1.03
C HIS A 11 -43.74 42.08 0.13
N LEU A 12 -44.70 41.76 1.00
CA LEU A 12 -44.52 40.73 2.04
C LEU A 12 -44.20 39.38 1.42
N ILE A 13 -44.95 38.95 0.41
CA ILE A 13 -44.73 37.65 -0.27
C ILE A 13 -43.37 37.61 -0.97
N SER A 14 -42.96 38.68 -1.66
CA SER A 14 -41.64 38.74 -2.31
C SER A 14 -40.49 38.76 -1.30
N PHE A 15 -40.63 39.50 -0.19
CA PHE A 15 -39.63 39.53 0.88
C PHE A 15 -39.56 38.19 1.61
N LEU A 16 -40.72 37.61 1.96
CA LEU A 16 -40.84 36.27 2.52
C LEU A 16 -40.14 35.24 1.64
N PHE A 17 -40.37 35.28 0.32
CA PHE A 17 -39.76 34.33 -0.59
C PHE A 17 -38.24 34.45 -0.64
N TYR A 18 -37.70 35.68 -0.75
CA TYR A 18 -36.25 35.88 -0.87
C TYR A 18 -35.50 35.68 0.45
N ALA A 19 -36.05 36.19 1.56
CA ALA A 19 -35.48 36.03 2.90
C ALA A 19 -35.53 34.55 3.35
N ASN A 20 -36.62 33.85 3.06
CA ASN A 20 -36.73 32.42 3.35
C ASN A 20 -35.70 31.63 2.54
N LEU A 21 -35.59 31.86 1.22
CA LEU A 21 -34.63 31.14 0.38
C LEU A 21 -33.17 31.36 0.81
N PHE A 22 -32.82 32.60 1.20
CA PHE A 22 -31.47 32.92 1.66
C PHE A 22 -31.15 32.30 3.03
N PHE A 23 -32.03 32.51 4.02
CA PHE A 23 -31.84 32.02 5.39
C PHE A 23 -31.83 30.49 5.45
N LEU A 24 -32.74 29.84 4.71
CA LEU A 24 -32.81 28.39 4.62
C LEU A 24 -31.56 27.82 3.96
N ARG A 25 -31.05 28.44 2.88
CA ARG A 25 -29.79 28.04 2.25
C ARG A 25 -28.60 28.13 3.21
N GLU A 26 -28.53 29.19 4.01
CA GLU A 26 -27.43 29.38 4.95
C GLU A 26 -27.47 28.35 6.09
N LEU A 27 -28.65 28.11 6.67
CA LEU A 27 -28.83 27.08 7.70
C LEU A 27 -28.52 25.67 7.19
N VAL A 28 -28.96 25.33 5.98
CA VAL A 28 -28.63 24.05 5.32
C VAL A 28 -27.12 23.90 5.16
N MET A 29 -26.45 24.91 4.60
CA MET A 29 -25.00 24.86 4.42
C MET A 29 -24.25 24.71 5.75
N ARG A 30 -24.68 25.41 6.80
CA ARG A 30 -24.08 25.30 8.14
C ARG A 30 -24.30 23.92 8.74
N ARG A 31 -25.53 23.40 8.73
CA ARG A 31 -25.86 22.05 9.22
C ARG A 31 -25.06 20.98 8.51
N ASP A 32 -25.07 20.99 7.17
CA ASP A 32 -24.43 19.95 6.36
C ASP A 32 -22.92 19.96 6.55
N LYS A 33 -22.32 21.13 6.77
CA LYS A 33 -20.90 21.26 7.12
C LYS A 33 -20.56 20.55 8.42
N PHE A 34 -21.33 20.77 9.49
CA PHE A 34 -21.10 20.08 10.77
C PHE A 34 -21.41 18.59 10.66
N ARG A 35 -22.48 18.21 9.95
CA ARG A 35 -22.85 16.81 9.71
C ARG A 35 -21.77 16.05 8.95
N ASN A 36 -21.19 16.65 7.91
CA ASN A 36 -20.09 16.04 7.16
C ASN A 36 -18.83 15.86 8.01
N GLY A 37 -18.53 16.84 8.87
CA GLY A 37 -17.43 16.72 9.84
C GLY A 37 -17.67 15.58 10.83
N LEU A 38 -18.89 15.51 11.36
CA LEU A 38 -19.30 14.50 12.33
C LEU A 38 -19.23 13.08 11.74
N ASN A 39 -19.75 12.87 10.52
CA ASN A 39 -19.67 11.59 9.83
C ASN A 39 -18.22 11.10 9.68
N LYS A 40 -17.28 12.00 9.33
CA LYS A 40 -15.86 11.64 9.22
C LYS A 40 -15.24 11.23 10.56
N ILE A 41 -15.64 11.89 11.66
CA ILE A 41 -15.18 11.51 13.00
C ILE A 41 -15.71 10.12 13.35
N LEU A 42 -17.00 9.87 13.12
CA LEU A 42 -17.62 8.56 13.36
C LEU A 42 -16.95 7.45 12.55
N GLU A 43 -16.72 7.65 11.25
CA GLU A 43 -15.98 6.72 10.39
C GLU A 43 -14.56 6.44 10.92
N THR A 44 -13.88 7.47 11.43
CA THR A 44 -12.54 7.33 12.02
C THR A 44 -12.60 6.52 13.31
N ASN A 45 -13.59 6.77 14.18
CA ASN A 45 -13.79 6.02 15.41
C ASN A 45 -14.06 4.53 15.13
N ASP A 46 -14.88 4.23 14.11
CA ASP A 46 -15.16 2.85 13.68
C ASP A 46 -13.89 2.14 13.18
N LEU A 47 -13.05 2.85 12.40
CA LEU A 47 -11.77 2.32 11.94
C LEU A 47 -10.82 2.03 13.11
N VAL A 48 -10.79 2.90 14.13
CA VAL A 48 -9.99 2.71 15.34
C VAL A 48 -10.46 1.48 16.12
N ALA A 49 -11.77 1.32 16.30
CA ALA A 49 -12.35 0.14 16.94
C ALA A 49 -11.99 -1.15 16.18
N LYS A 50 -12.02 -1.12 14.84
CA LYS A 50 -11.59 -2.25 14.02
C LYS A 50 -10.10 -2.57 14.19
N MET A 51 -9.24 -1.56 14.19
CA MET A 51 -7.80 -1.74 14.43
C MET A 51 -7.51 -2.30 15.84
N GLU A 52 -8.28 -1.89 16.86
CA GLU A 52 -8.21 -2.45 18.21
C GLU A 52 -8.58 -3.95 18.22
N GLY A 53 -9.64 -4.33 17.51
CA GLY A 53 -10.03 -5.73 17.30
C GLY A 53 -8.94 -6.54 16.60
N GLU A 54 -8.32 -6.00 15.54
CA GLU A 54 -7.22 -6.66 14.84
C GLU A 54 -5.98 -6.84 15.73
N LEU A 55 -5.63 -5.81 16.52
CA LEU A 55 -4.49 -5.86 17.44
C LEU A 55 -4.68 -6.92 18.53
N THR A 56 -5.88 -7.00 19.11
CA THR A 56 -6.22 -7.99 20.14
C THR A 56 -6.21 -9.41 19.57
N ALA A 57 -6.64 -9.61 18.31
CA ALA A 57 -6.58 -10.91 17.63
C ALA A 57 -5.16 -11.35 17.22
N MET A 58 -4.25 -10.40 16.92
CA MET A 58 -2.87 -10.72 16.51
C MET A 58 -1.96 -11.12 17.67
N ARG A 59 -2.15 -10.57 18.87
CA ARG A 59 -1.33 -10.88 20.07
C ARG A 59 -1.19 -12.39 20.38
N PRO A 60 -2.29 -13.16 20.54
CA PRO A 60 -2.18 -14.58 20.85
C PRO A 60 -1.56 -15.39 19.70
N LYS A 61 -1.77 -14.97 18.44
CA LYS A 61 -1.16 -15.61 17.27
C LYS A 61 0.36 -15.48 17.29
N LEU A 62 0.86 -14.30 17.66
CA LEU A 62 2.30 -14.06 17.80
C LEU A 62 2.91 -14.88 18.93
N GLU A 63 2.24 -14.96 20.09
CA GLU A 63 2.71 -15.78 21.22
C GLU A 63 2.73 -17.27 20.88
N GLN A 64 1.73 -17.77 20.14
CA GLN A 64 1.73 -19.15 19.66
C GLN A 64 2.89 -19.38 18.69
N LYS A 65 3.04 -18.52 17.67
CA LYS A 65 4.13 -18.65 16.68
C LYS A 65 5.51 -18.52 17.31
N GLN A 66 5.65 -17.72 18.37
CA GLN A 66 6.87 -17.63 19.14
C GLN A 66 7.20 -18.96 19.84
N ARG A 67 6.23 -19.59 20.50
CA ARG A 67 6.38 -20.92 21.09
C ARG A 67 6.72 -21.98 20.05
N ASP A 68 6.01 -22.00 18.93
CA ASP A 68 6.26 -22.96 17.84
C ASP A 68 7.68 -22.82 17.27
N THR A 69 8.17 -21.58 17.11
CA THR A 69 9.53 -21.30 16.62
C THR A 69 10.60 -21.70 17.63
N GLU A 70 10.34 -21.52 18.93
CA GLU A 70 11.22 -21.96 20.02
C GLU A 70 11.31 -23.50 20.08
N GLU A 71 10.20 -24.21 19.87
CA GLU A 71 10.18 -25.67 19.80
C GLU A 71 10.94 -26.21 18.58
N LEU A 72 10.78 -25.59 17.41
CA LEU A 72 11.55 -25.90 16.20
C LEU A 72 13.06 -25.70 16.41
N MET A 73 13.45 -24.63 17.10
CA MET A 73 14.87 -24.38 17.44
C MET A 73 15.44 -25.50 18.31
N LEU A 74 14.70 -25.95 19.32
CA LEU A 74 15.11 -27.08 20.18
C LEU A 74 15.26 -28.38 19.39
N LYS A 75 14.31 -28.67 18.47
CA LYS A 75 14.39 -29.86 17.59
C LYS A 75 15.61 -29.82 16.68
N LEU A 76 15.90 -28.68 16.06
CA LEU A 76 17.10 -28.48 15.23
C LEU A 76 18.40 -28.70 16.02
N SER A 77 18.46 -28.18 17.26
CA SER A 77 19.61 -28.37 18.14
C SER A 77 19.84 -29.85 18.48
N ASN A 78 18.76 -30.57 18.83
CA ASN A 78 18.85 -31.99 19.16
C ASN A 78 19.26 -32.85 17.96
N ASP A 79 18.71 -32.58 16.76
CA ASP A 79 19.06 -33.32 15.54
C ASP A 79 20.51 -33.06 15.10
N GLN A 80 21.05 -31.85 15.34
CA GLN A 80 22.45 -31.52 15.12
C GLN A 80 23.39 -32.22 16.12
N GLU A 81 23.01 -32.29 17.40
CA GLU A 81 23.75 -33.06 18.39
C GLU A 81 23.75 -34.57 18.10
N GLN A 82 22.61 -35.12 17.67
CA GLN A 82 22.53 -36.53 17.26
C GLN A 82 23.44 -36.82 16.08
N ALA A 83 23.45 -35.96 15.05
CA ALA A 83 24.38 -36.06 13.93
C ALA A 83 25.87 -36.03 14.38
N SER A 84 26.19 -35.28 15.44
CA SER A 84 27.55 -35.25 16.01
C SER A 84 27.93 -36.54 16.75
N SER A 85 26.98 -37.18 17.43
CA SER A 85 27.22 -38.33 18.31
C SER A 85 27.35 -39.66 17.56
N THR A 86 26.69 -39.81 16.41
CA THR A 86 26.89 -40.96 15.50
C THR A 86 28.35 -41.05 14.99
N CYS A 87 29.13 -39.98 15.16
CA CYS A 87 30.52 -39.85 14.75
C CYS A 87 31.56 -40.33 15.78
N LYS A 88 31.16 -40.71 17.02
CA LYS A 88 32.10 -41.16 18.06
C LYS A 88 32.17 -42.70 18.14
N CYS A 89 32.86 -43.33 17.20
CA CYS A 89 33.34 -44.72 17.32
C CYS A 89 34.78 -44.86 16.81
N THR A 90 35.71 -44.14 17.44
CA THR A 90 37.09 -44.59 17.74
C THR A 90 37.64 -43.75 18.90
N PRO A 91 38.37 -44.34 19.86
CA PRO A 91 38.94 -43.60 20.97
C PRO A 91 40.30 -43.02 20.57
N ASN A 92 40.42 -41.70 20.48
CA ASN A 92 41.57 -40.96 21.02
C ASN A 92 41.38 -39.44 20.91
N GLU A 93 41.82 -38.79 21.99
CA GLU A 93 42.06 -37.35 22.23
C GLU A 93 40.95 -36.48 22.87
N PRO A 94 41.36 -35.59 23.81
CA PRO A 94 40.50 -35.07 24.86
C PRO A 94 39.83 -33.75 24.47
N LEU A 95 38.64 -33.58 25.04
CA LEU A 95 37.78 -32.40 24.92
C LEU A 95 38.43 -31.16 25.55
N ILE A 96 38.64 -30.12 24.73
CA ILE A 96 38.95 -28.77 25.20
C ILE A 96 37.62 -28.07 25.53
N GLY A 97 37.56 -27.46 26.72
CA GLY A 97 36.86 -26.18 26.88
C GLY A 97 35.64 -26.18 27.78
N THR A 98 35.87 -26.26 29.09
CA THR A 98 35.08 -25.55 30.11
C THR A 98 34.84 -24.09 29.71
N TYR A 99 33.62 -23.55 29.81
CA TYR A 99 33.38 -22.18 30.31
C TYR A 99 31.90 -21.88 30.68
N CYS A 100 31.74 -21.53 31.96
CA CYS A 100 30.80 -20.63 32.64
C CYS A 100 29.25 -20.74 32.53
N ARG A 101 28.65 -21.10 33.67
CA ARG A 101 27.36 -20.59 34.18
C ARG A 101 27.48 -19.11 34.58
N THR A 102 26.56 -18.25 34.11
CA THR A 102 25.92 -17.15 34.87
C THR A 102 24.71 -16.54 34.11
N GLN A 103 23.82 -15.92 34.90
CA GLN A 103 22.38 -15.59 34.74
C GLN A 103 21.99 -14.42 33.78
N PRO A 104 20.68 -14.05 33.62
CA PRO A 104 20.07 -13.68 32.33
C PRO A 104 19.79 -12.18 32.13
N SER A 105 20.27 -11.59 31.03
CA SER A 105 19.74 -10.30 30.50
C SER A 105 20.31 -9.94 29.11
N ALA A 106 20.21 -10.83 28.12
CA ALA A 106 20.54 -10.49 26.72
C ALA A 106 20.03 -11.56 25.73
N HIS A 107 18.70 -11.73 25.61
CA HIS A 107 18.12 -12.80 24.78
C HIS A 107 18.45 -12.63 23.28
N LYS A 108 18.33 -11.40 22.72
CA LYS A 108 18.47 -11.16 21.28
C LYS A 108 19.90 -11.25 20.73
N GLN A 109 20.93 -10.91 21.52
CA GLN A 109 22.33 -11.00 21.09
C GLN A 109 22.96 -12.37 21.39
N LYS A 110 22.46 -13.09 22.40
CA LYS A 110 22.87 -14.48 22.67
C LYS A 110 22.31 -15.44 21.61
N GLU A 111 21.07 -15.28 21.18
CA GLU A 111 20.48 -16.12 20.11
C GLU A 111 21.27 -16.05 18.80
N ALA A 112 21.63 -14.85 18.33
CA ALA A 112 22.38 -14.69 17.08
C ALA A 112 23.81 -15.26 17.16
N LYS A 113 24.48 -15.15 18.32
CA LYS A 113 25.86 -15.62 18.52
C LYS A 113 25.92 -17.13 18.83
N LEU A 114 24.87 -17.69 19.44
CA LEU A 114 24.72 -19.13 19.68
C LEU A 114 24.30 -19.87 18.39
N ASN A 115 23.44 -19.24 17.57
CA ASN A 115 23.05 -19.78 16.25
C ASN A 115 24.22 -19.87 15.27
N LEU A 116 25.22 -18.99 15.33
CA LEU A 116 26.35 -19.03 14.39
C LEU A 116 27.44 -20.05 14.77
N LEU A 117 27.56 -20.39 16.06
CA LEU A 117 28.59 -21.32 16.56
C LEU A 117 28.14 -22.79 16.56
N PHE A 118 26.83 -23.05 16.56
CA PHE A 118 26.28 -24.39 16.73
C PHE A 118 25.86 -25.08 15.41
N THR A 119 25.63 -24.31 14.34
CA THR A 119 25.05 -24.80 13.06
C THR A 119 26.02 -25.51 12.12
N ALA A 120 27.35 -25.38 12.30
CA ALA A 120 28.33 -25.83 11.30
C ALA A 120 29.15 -27.06 11.73
N VAL A 121 29.37 -27.27 13.01
CA VAL A 121 30.45 -28.17 13.48
C VAL A 121 30.15 -29.68 13.29
N PRO A 122 28.93 -30.21 13.50
CA PRO A 122 28.68 -31.65 13.43
C PRO A 122 28.69 -32.26 12.02
N ALA A 123 27.98 -31.64 11.08
CA ALA A 123 27.81 -32.17 9.72
C ALA A 123 29.11 -32.11 8.93
N ASP A 124 29.93 -31.08 9.15
CA ASP A 124 31.22 -30.93 8.47
C ASP A 124 32.23 -32.01 8.89
N ILE A 125 32.16 -32.51 10.13
CA ILE A 125 33.02 -33.62 10.59
C ILE A 125 32.67 -34.91 9.84
N VAL A 126 31.38 -35.25 9.72
CA VAL A 126 30.93 -36.44 8.97
C VAL A 126 31.26 -36.29 7.49
N ARG A 127 31.03 -35.10 6.92
CA ARG A 127 31.31 -34.77 5.52
C ARG A 127 32.81 -34.88 5.19
N ASN A 128 33.70 -34.48 6.11
CA ASN A 128 35.14 -34.63 5.94
C ASN A 128 35.60 -36.10 5.98
N ARG A 129 35.00 -36.92 6.85
CA ARG A 129 35.30 -38.37 6.88
C ARG A 129 34.82 -39.12 5.64
N VAL A 130 33.64 -38.76 5.12
CA VAL A 130 33.16 -39.34 3.85
C VAL A 130 34.09 -38.94 2.70
N LYS A 131 34.64 -37.71 2.69
CA LYS A 131 35.66 -37.30 1.71
C LYS A 131 36.98 -38.09 1.83
N GLU A 132 37.41 -38.40 3.05
CA GLU A 132 38.59 -39.27 3.26
C GLU A 132 38.33 -40.69 2.72
N ASP A 133 37.17 -41.28 3.04
CA ASP A 133 36.78 -42.60 2.52
C ASP A 133 36.60 -42.60 0.98
N GLU A 134 36.11 -41.51 0.39
CA GLU A 134 36.04 -41.30 -1.07
C GLU A 134 37.43 -41.27 -1.72
N LEU A 135 38.40 -40.62 -1.07
CA LEU A 135 39.78 -40.55 -1.55
C LEU A 135 40.43 -41.95 -1.55
N VAL A 136 40.19 -42.72 -0.49
CA VAL A 136 40.67 -44.11 -0.37
C VAL A 136 40.05 -45.00 -1.44
N ALA A 137 38.73 -44.89 -1.67
CA ALA A 137 38.04 -45.65 -2.71
C ALA A 137 38.53 -45.27 -4.12
N LYS A 138 38.79 -43.98 -4.37
CA LYS A 138 39.33 -43.49 -5.65
C LYS A 138 40.73 -44.01 -5.93
N ASN A 139 41.62 -44.01 -4.95
CA ASN A 139 42.97 -44.55 -5.10
C ASN A 139 42.94 -46.05 -5.42
N LYS A 140 42.12 -46.83 -4.69
CA LYS A 140 41.94 -48.26 -4.97
C LYS A 140 41.33 -48.53 -6.35
N ALA A 141 40.41 -47.68 -6.82
CA ALA A 141 39.87 -47.78 -8.17
C ALA A 141 40.94 -47.54 -9.24
N MET A 142 41.81 -46.54 -9.03
CA MET A 142 42.93 -46.25 -9.94
C MET A 142 43.96 -47.39 -9.97
N GLU A 143 44.30 -47.96 -8.81
CA GLU A 143 45.20 -49.12 -8.72
C GLU A 143 44.62 -50.35 -9.44
N THR A 144 43.33 -50.62 -9.25
CA THR A 144 42.63 -51.74 -9.91
C THR A 144 42.58 -51.55 -11.43
N GLN A 145 42.34 -50.32 -11.89
CA GLN A 145 42.35 -49.98 -13.32
C GLN A 145 43.74 -50.14 -13.94
N ALA A 146 44.80 -49.72 -13.23
CA ALA A 146 46.16 -49.88 -13.72
C ALA A 146 46.55 -51.36 -13.90
N ILE A 147 46.10 -52.24 -12.99
CA ILE A 147 46.27 -53.70 -13.10
C ILE A 147 45.49 -54.25 -14.31
N ALA A 148 44.30 -53.70 -14.59
CA ALA A 148 43.49 -54.07 -15.75
C ALA A 148 44.14 -53.68 -17.08
N ASP A 149 44.61 -52.44 -17.19
CA ASP A 149 45.26 -51.94 -18.39
C ASP A 149 46.57 -52.70 -18.68
N ASP A 150 47.31 -53.05 -17.63
CA ASP A 150 48.56 -53.83 -17.72
C ASP A 150 48.33 -55.28 -18.17
N ALA A 151 47.23 -55.91 -17.72
CA ALA A 151 46.85 -57.26 -18.15
C ALA A 151 46.35 -57.29 -19.61
N GLN A 152 45.61 -56.25 -20.02
CA GLN A 152 45.05 -56.15 -21.38
C GLN A 152 46.15 -55.86 -22.41
N ARG A 153 47.09 -54.95 -22.09
CA ARG A 153 48.19 -54.59 -23.00
C ARG A 153 49.05 -55.79 -23.39
N ASP A 154 49.33 -56.68 -22.44
CA ASP A 154 50.11 -57.88 -22.70
C ASP A 154 49.32 -58.88 -23.55
N LEU A 155 47.99 -58.99 -23.37
CA LEU A 155 47.14 -59.87 -24.16
C LEU A 155 47.00 -59.38 -25.62
N ASP A 156 46.97 -58.08 -25.83
CA ASP A 156 46.86 -57.43 -27.13
C ASP A 156 48.07 -57.69 -28.05
N GLU A 157 49.21 -58.16 -27.52
CA GLU A 157 50.39 -58.54 -28.31
C GLU A 157 50.16 -59.84 -29.11
N ALA A 158 49.48 -60.83 -28.52
CA ALA A 158 49.33 -62.16 -29.12
C ALA A 158 48.02 -62.36 -29.90
N LEU A 159 46.95 -61.66 -29.51
CA LEU A 159 45.64 -61.74 -30.17
C LEU A 159 45.66 -61.47 -31.69
N PRO A 160 46.31 -60.39 -32.19
CA PRO A 160 46.27 -60.08 -33.63
C PRO A 160 47.03 -61.12 -34.47
N VAL A 161 48.10 -61.71 -33.92
CA VAL A 161 48.88 -62.77 -34.57
C VAL A 161 48.06 -64.06 -34.66
N LEU A 162 47.31 -64.38 -33.60
CA LEU A 162 46.43 -65.53 -33.58
C LEU A 162 45.25 -65.37 -34.54
N GLU A 163 44.60 -64.21 -34.56
CA GLU A 163 43.51 -63.90 -35.49
C GLU A 163 43.97 -63.88 -36.95
N ALA A 164 45.19 -63.41 -37.22
CA ALA A 164 45.78 -63.46 -38.56
C ALA A 164 46.01 -64.91 -39.02
N SER A 165 46.44 -65.79 -38.12
CA SER A 165 46.65 -67.21 -38.45
C SER A 165 45.33 -67.97 -38.65
N ASN A 166 44.30 -67.72 -37.83
CA ASN A 166 42.98 -68.31 -38.02
C ASN A 166 42.34 -67.87 -39.35
N ARG A 167 42.45 -66.58 -39.71
CA ARG A 167 42.01 -66.10 -41.04
C ARG A 167 42.75 -66.78 -42.19
N ALA A 168 44.04 -67.07 -42.03
CA ALA A 168 44.81 -67.79 -43.04
C ALA A 168 44.41 -69.27 -43.15
N LEU A 169 43.97 -69.91 -42.07
CA LEU A 169 43.41 -71.26 -42.09
C LEU A 169 42.02 -71.31 -42.73
N ASP A 170 41.15 -70.33 -42.46
CA ASP A 170 39.82 -70.23 -43.08
C ASP A 170 39.89 -70.03 -44.61
N SER A 171 41.01 -69.52 -45.11
CA SER A 171 41.24 -69.33 -46.55
C SER A 171 41.62 -70.59 -47.33
N LEU A 172 41.83 -71.72 -46.64
CA LEU A 172 42.17 -73.02 -47.25
C LEU A 172 40.91 -73.81 -47.62
N ASP A 173 40.88 -74.40 -48.81
CA ASP A 173 39.78 -75.26 -49.26
C ASP A 173 40.14 -76.76 -49.23
N LYS A 174 39.17 -77.62 -49.56
CA LYS A 174 39.38 -79.08 -49.59
C LYS A 174 40.38 -79.51 -50.67
N ASN A 175 40.56 -78.72 -51.72
CA ASN A 175 41.49 -79.02 -52.81
C ASN A 175 42.92 -78.77 -52.35
N ASP A 176 43.19 -77.67 -51.66
CA ASP A 176 44.49 -77.32 -51.05
C ASP A 176 45.01 -78.43 -50.12
N ILE A 177 44.10 -79.07 -49.34
CA ILE A 177 44.42 -80.21 -48.46
C ILE A 177 44.67 -81.49 -49.27
N SER A 178 43.92 -81.68 -50.37
CA SER A 178 44.07 -82.85 -51.23
C SER A 178 45.42 -82.88 -51.98
N GLU A 179 45.98 -81.71 -52.33
CA GLU A 179 47.30 -81.57 -52.96
C GLU A 179 48.42 -82.14 -52.09
N LEU A 180 48.36 -81.89 -50.78
CA LEU A 180 49.34 -82.42 -49.82
C LEU A 180 49.26 -83.95 -49.66
N ARG A 181 48.11 -84.55 -49.96
CA ARG A 181 47.88 -86.00 -49.80
C ARG A 181 48.48 -86.83 -50.94
N VAL A 182 48.69 -86.23 -52.11
CA VAL A 182 49.19 -86.91 -53.32
C VAL A 182 50.65 -87.34 -53.15
N PHE A 183 51.44 -86.68 -52.30
CA PHE A 183 52.84 -87.04 -52.06
C PHE A 183 52.98 -88.48 -51.53
N THR A 184 53.72 -89.30 -52.29
CA THR A 184 54.21 -90.63 -51.87
C THR A 184 55.45 -90.49 -50.99
N LYS A 185 56.30 -89.49 -51.27
CA LYS A 185 57.41 -89.03 -50.43
C LYS A 185 57.36 -87.49 -50.36
N PRO A 186 57.02 -86.87 -49.21
CA PRO A 186 56.83 -85.42 -49.11
C PRO A 186 58.18 -84.67 -49.22
N PRO A 187 58.18 -83.43 -49.72
CA PRO A 187 59.31 -82.52 -49.54
C PRO A 187 59.60 -82.30 -48.05
N GLN A 188 60.88 -82.12 -47.69
CA GLN A 188 61.32 -82.02 -46.29
C GLN A 188 60.60 -80.92 -45.50
N LEU A 189 60.31 -79.77 -46.12
CA LEU A 189 59.58 -78.66 -45.50
C LEU A 189 58.11 -79.02 -45.21
N VAL A 190 57.43 -79.68 -46.15
CA VAL A 190 56.04 -80.16 -45.97
C VAL A 190 55.97 -81.18 -44.86
N GLN A 191 56.95 -82.09 -44.79
CA GLN A 191 57.04 -83.06 -43.71
C GLN A 191 57.21 -82.36 -42.35
N THR A 192 58.08 -81.36 -42.27
CA THR A 192 58.38 -80.64 -41.01
C THR A 192 57.16 -79.85 -40.50
N VAL A 193 56.42 -79.20 -41.40
CA VAL A 193 55.14 -78.51 -41.08
C VAL A 193 54.09 -79.48 -40.60
N MET A 194 53.92 -80.61 -41.28
CA MET A 194 52.95 -81.61 -40.89
C MET A 194 53.33 -82.33 -39.60
N GLU A 195 54.60 -82.56 -39.31
CA GLU A 195 55.06 -83.10 -38.03
C GLU A 195 54.73 -82.16 -36.86
N ALA A 196 54.87 -80.84 -37.05
CA ALA A 196 54.51 -79.84 -36.05
C ALA A 196 52.99 -79.75 -35.83
N VAL A 197 52.19 -79.84 -36.90
CA VAL A 197 50.72 -79.90 -36.80
C VAL A 197 50.23 -81.21 -36.16
N CYS A 198 50.84 -82.36 -36.53
CA CYS A 198 50.60 -83.64 -35.86
C CYS A 198 50.88 -83.55 -34.37
N LEU A 199 51.98 -82.90 -34.00
CA LEU A 199 52.36 -82.69 -32.60
C LEU A 199 51.30 -81.89 -31.85
N MET A 200 50.84 -80.76 -32.41
CA MET A 200 49.78 -79.93 -31.82
C MET A 200 48.44 -80.67 -31.67
N LEU A 201 48.11 -81.56 -32.62
CA LEU A 201 46.89 -82.37 -32.57
C LEU A 201 47.03 -83.70 -31.79
N GLY A 202 48.18 -83.93 -31.15
CA GLY A 202 48.44 -85.13 -30.32
C GLY A 202 48.68 -86.43 -31.11
N ALA A 203 48.96 -86.35 -32.41
CA ALA A 203 49.29 -87.49 -33.26
C ALA A 203 50.82 -87.74 -33.30
N LYS A 204 51.24 -88.93 -33.77
CA LYS A 204 52.66 -89.25 -33.93
C LYS A 204 53.25 -88.34 -35.02
N PRO A 205 54.46 -87.77 -34.83
CA PRO A 205 55.10 -86.90 -35.82
C PRO A 205 55.76 -87.77 -36.91
N ASP A 206 54.95 -88.50 -37.67
CA ASP A 206 55.36 -89.26 -38.84
C ASP A 206 54.43 -88.98 -40.03
N TRP A 207 54.93 -89.18 -41.25
CA TRP A 207 54.16 -88.92 -42.46
C TRP A 207 52.90 -89.79 -42.57
N ALA A 208 52.92 -91.00 -41.99
CA ALA A 208 51.77 -91.89 -41.96
C ALA A 208 50.61 -91.28 -41.15
N SER A 209 50.86 -90.76 -39.95
CA SER A 209 49.84 -90.09 -39.13
C SER A 209 49.42 -88.74 -39.73
N ALA A 210 50.35 -88.01 -40.35
CA ALA A 210 50.02 -86.77 -41.07
C ALA A 210 49.03 -87.01 -42.22
N LYS A 211 49.22 -88.08 -43.00
CA LYS A 211 48.33 -88.45 -44.11
C LYS A 211 46.95 -88.89 -43.62
N GLN A 212 46.89 -89.52 -42.45
CA GLN A 212 45.64 -89.88 -41.78
C GLN A 212 44.88 -88.63 -41.30
N LEU A 213 45.58 -87.65 -40.70
CA LEU A 213 44.99 -86.37 -40.29
C LEU A 213 44.50 -85.54 -41.48
N LEU A 214 45.25 -85.49 -42.58
CA LEU A 214 44.82 -84.81 -43.82
C LEU A 214 43.63 -85.51 -44.50
N SER A 215 43.30 -86.74 -44.12
CA SER A 215 42.12 -87.47 -44.62
C SER A 215 40.86 -87.23 -43.78
N ASP A 216 40.98 -86.58 -42.62
CA ASP A 216 39.86 -86.21 -41.75
C ASP A 216 39.10 -85.01 -42.36
N GLY A 217 37.81 -85.19 -42.64
CA GLY A 217 36.95 -84.14 -43.20
C GLY A 217 36.76 -82.92 -42.28
N ASN A 218 37.09 -83.04 -40.99
CA ASN A 218 37.01 -81.98 -39.99
C ASN A 218 38.38 -81.37 -39.62
N PHE A 219 39.46 -81.71 -40.34
CA PHE A 219 40.81 -81.30 -40.01
C PHE A 219 40.98 -79.78 -39.82
N LEU A 220 40.52 -78.96 -40.78
CA LEU A 220 40.61 -77.49 -40.69
C LEU A 220 39.84 -76.92 -39.49
N LYS A 221 38.64 -77.45 -39.22
CA LYS A 221 37.82 -77.04 -38.08
C LYS A 221 38.52 -77.33 -36.74
N ARG A 222 39.25 -78.44 -36.64
CA ARG A 222 40.04 -78.79 -35.44
C ARG A 222 41.22 -77.84 -35.19
N LEU A 223 41.74 -77.17 -36.23
CA LEU A 223 42.80 -76.17 -36.08
C LEU A 223 42.23 -74.83 -35.59
N VAL A 224 41.08 -74.41 -36.13
CA VAL A 224 40.42 -73.14 -35.74
C VAL A 224 39.82 -73.22 -34.33
N ASP A 225 39.14 -74.32 -34.00
CA ASP A 225 38.52 -74.54 -32.69
C ASP A 225 39.51 -75.06 -31.62
N TYR A 226 40.81 -74.99 -31.89
CA TYR A 226 41.82 -75.53 -30.98
C TYR A 226 41.82 -74.78 -29.63
N PRO A 227 41.86 -75.50 -28.49
CA PRO A 227 41.86 -74.88 -27.16
C PRO A 227 43.19 -74.16 -26.89
N LYS A 228 43.26 -72.90 -27.35
CA LYS A 228 44.43 -72.01 -27.26
C LYS A 228 44.86 -71.68 -25.82
N ASP A 229 43.93 -71.75 -24.86
CA ASP A 229 44.16 -71.40 -23.46
C ASP A 229 44.67 -72.59 -22.60
N ASP A 230 44.69 -73.81 -23.15
CA ASP A 230 45.04 -75.05 -22.44
C ASP A 230 46.18 -75.85 -23.14
N ILE A 231 47.24 -75.13 -23.52
CA ILE A 231 48.43 -75.74 -24.12
C ILE A 231 49.42 -76.14 -23.03
N SER A 232 49.73 -77.44 -22.92
CA SER A 232 50.67 -77.94 -21.90
C SER A 232 52.14 -77.57 -22.20
N ASP A 233 52.91 -77.29 -21.14
CA ASP A 233 54.34 -76.93 -21.26
C ASP A 233 55.19 -78.06 -21.87
N GLY A 234 54.77 -79.32 -21.68
CA GLY A 234 55.39 -80.48 -22.31
C GLY A 234 55.21 -80.52 -23.83
N LEU A 235 54.13 -79.92 -24.34
CA LEU A 235 53.87 -79.78 -25.78
C LEU A 235 54.71 -78.65 -26.39
N LEU A 236 54.77 -77.48 -25.75
CA LEU A 236 55.59 -76.33 -26.19
C LEU A 236 57.08 -76.69 -26.27
N LYS A 237 57.61 -77.44 -25.28
CA LYS A 237 59.01 -77.90 -25.31
C LYS A 237 59.32 -78.79 -26.51
N LYS A 238 58.38 -79.65 -26.92
CA LYS A 238 58.54 -80.50 -28.11
C LYS A 238 58.36 -79.71 -29.40
N LEU A 239 57.48 -78.71 -29.39
CA LEU A 239 57.22 -77.81 -30.51
C LEU A 239 58.41 -76.90 -30.83
N LYS A 240 59.16 -76.49 -29.80
CA LYS A 240 60.35 -75.63 -29.91
C LYS A 240 61.38 -76.12 -30.93
N LYS A 241 61.55 -77.44 -31.07
CA LYS A 241 62.42 -78.06 -32.09
C LYS A 241 62.07 -77.63 -33.52
N TYR A 242 60.79 -77.37 -33.80
CA TYR A 242 60.30 -76.95 -35.10
C TYR A 242 60.28 -75.43 -35.23
N ILE A 243 59.89 -74.69 -34.18
CA ILE A 243 59.84 -73.23 -34.18
C ILE A 243 61.23 -72.60 -34.32
N ASP A 244 62.25 -73.16 -33.66
CA ASP A 244 63.63 -72.64 -33.71
C ASP A 244 64.34 -73.01 -35.03
N ASN A 245 63.71 -73.82 -35.91
CA ASN A 245 64.28 -74.17 -37.20
C ASN A 245 64.17 -72.97 -38.17
N PRO A 246 65.28 -72.44 -38.72
CA PRO A 246 65.24 -71.29 -39.63
C PRO A 246 64.42 -71.54 -40.91
N ASP A 247 64.24 -72.80 -41.30
CA ASP A 247 63.43 -73.18 -42.46
C ASP A 247 61.91 -73.22 -42.18
N PHE A 248 61.51 -73.12 -40.90
CA PHE A 248 60.10 -73.16 -40.44
C PHE A 248 59.49 -71.75 -40.35
N HIS A 249 59.61 -70.98 -41.43
CA HIS A 249 59.00 -69.64 -41.55
C HIS A 249 57.93 -69.65 -42.65
N PRO A 250 56.77 -69.00 -42.44
CA PRO A 250 55.70 -68.92 -43.45
C PRO A 250 56.19 -68.57 -44.86
N ASP A 251 57.07 -67.58 -44.99
CA ASP A 251 57.58 -67.10 -46.29
C ASP A 251 58.50 -68.11 -47.02
N ILE A 252 59.14 -69.01 -46.27
CA ILE A 252 60.00 -70.07 -46.82
C ILE A 252 59.14 -71.25 -47.23
N VAL A 253 58.17 -71.62 -46.38
CA VAL A 253 57.23 -72.73 -46.61
C VAL A 253 56.30 -72.45 -47.80
N GLU A 254 55.91 -71.19 -48.02
CA GLU A 254 55.06 -70.77 -49.14
C GLU A 254 55.61 -71.19 -50.51
N LYS A 255 56.94 -71.18 -50.68
CA LYS A 255 57.60 -71.58 -51.93
C LYS A 255 57.36 -73.05 -52.28
N THR A 256 57.00 -73.87 -51.29
CA THR A 256 56.75 -75.31 -51.47
C THR A 256 55.25 -75.62 -51.46
N SER A 257 54.47 -74.99 -50.59
CA SER A 257 53.01 -75.14 -50.57
C SER A 257 52.34 -73.97 -49.84
N LYS A 258 51.29 -73.43 -50.46
CA LYS A 258 50.41 -72.41 -49.86
C LYS A 258 49.64 -72.95 -48.65
N ALA A 259 49.19 -74.20 -48.70
CA ALA A 259 48.50 -74.86 -47.58
C ALA A 259 49.41 -75.01 -46.35
N CYS A 260 50.69 -75.37 -46.57
CA CYS A 260 51.66 -75.46 -45.49
C CYS A 260 52.01 -74.09 -44.87
N LYS A 261 51.93 -72.99 -45.63
CA LYS A 261 52.14 -71.62 -45.11
C LYS A 261 51.14 -71.29 -44.00
N SER A 262 49.85 -71.50 -44.25
CA SER A 262 48.78 -71.20 -43.27
C SER A 262 48.90 -72.08 -42.02
N MET A 263 49.24 -73.37 -42.18
CA MET A 263 49.48 -74.26 -41.05
C MET A 263 50.73 -73.86 -40.25
N CYS A 264 51.80 -73.43 -40.91
CA CYS A 264 53.00 -72.91 -40.25
C CYS A 264 52.71 -71.61 -39.46
N MET A 265 51.95 -70.68 -40.03
CA MET A 265 51.50 -69.46 -39.34
C MET A 265 50.68 -69.78 -38.08
N TRP A 266 49.77 -70.76 -38.17
CA TRP A 266 48.95 -71.20 -37.03
C TRP A 266 49.78 -71.80 -35.90
N VAL A 267 50.71 -72.71 -36.21
CA VAL A 267 51.57 -73.32 -35.19
C VAL A 267 52.40 -72.25 -34.46
N ARG A 268 52.95 -71.26 -35.20
CA ARG A 268 53.73 -70.17 -34.61
C ARG A 268 52.89 -69.18 -33.81
N ALA A 269 51.68 -68.88 -34.26
CA ALA A 269 50.77 -67.98 -33.55
C ALA A 269 50.27 -68.59 -32.24
N LEU A 270 50.04 -69.91 -32.19
CA LEU A 270 49.68 -70.62 -30.96
C LEU A 270 50.84 -70.68 -29.96
N ASP A 271 52.08 -70.81 -30.41
CA ASP A 271 53.26 -70.76 -29.55
C ASP A 271 53.41 -69.36 -28.89
N LEU A 272 53.27 -68.30 -29.68
CA LEU A 272 53.29 -66.92 -29.17
C LEU A 272 52.16 -66.65 -28.18
N TYR A 273 50.92 -67.05 -28.53
CA TYR A 273 49.76 -66.89 -27.64
C TYR A 273 49.91 -67.67 -26.34
N ALA A 274 50.40 -68.91 -26.39
CA ALA A 274 50.63 -69.71 -25.18
C ALA A 274 51.70 -69.07 -24.27
N HIS A 275 52.73 -68.45 -24.84
CA HIS A 275 53.76 -67.75 -24.06
C HIS A 275 53.22 -66.49 -23.38
N VAL A 276 52.47 -65.67 -24.11
CA VAL A 276 51.83 -64.44 -23.60
C VAL A 276 50.73 -64.76 -22.59
N TYR A 277 49.94 -65.80 -22.82
CA TYR A 277 48.87 -66.21 -21.89
C TYR A 277 49.43 -66.59 -20.50
N ARG A 278 50.64 -67.16 -20.44
CA ARG A 278 51.33 -67.49 -19.18
C ARG A 278 51.73 -66.26 -18.37
N THR A 279 52.06 -65.14 -19.02
CA THR A 279 52.38 -63.88 -18.31
C THR A 279 51.11 -63.14 -17.88
N VAL A 280 50.01 -63.27 -18.62
CA VAL A 280 48.72 -62.63 -18.34
C VAL A 280 47.88 -63.35 -17.28
N GLU A 281 47.94 -64.69 -17.19
CA GLU A 281 47.17 -65.49 -16.21
C GLU A 281 47.29 -64.99 -14.75
N PRO A 282 48.50 -64.76 -14.19
CA PRO A 282 48.63 -64.23 -12.83
C PRO A 282 48.11 -62.79 -12.69
N LYS A 283 48.21 -61.95 -13.73
CA LYS A 283 47.68 -60.58 -13.72
C LYS A 283 46.14 -60.58 -13.68
N ARG A 284 45.51 -61.50 -14.41
CA ARG A 284 44.06 -61.68 -14.44
C ARG A 284 43.49 -62.16 -13.09
N LYS A 285 44.20 -63.04 -12.37
CA LYS A 285 43.82 -63.43 -11.00
C LYS A 285 43.94 -62.26 -10.02
N ARG A 286 45.05 -61.50 -10.08
CA ARG A 286 45.24 -60.28 -9.26
C ARG A 286 44.18 -59.22 -9.53
N LEU A 287 43.78 -59.05 -10.79
CA LEU A 287 42.70 -58.15 -11.20
C LEU A 287 41.36 -58.55 -10.57
N ASN A 288 41.05 -59.85 -10.56
CA ASN A 288 39.83 -60.35 -9.95
C ASN A 288 39.80 -60.09 -8.43
N ASP A 289 40.90 -60.36 -7.74
CA ASP A 289 41.02 -60.11 -6.29
C ASP A 289 40.91 -58.61 -5.97
N ALA A 290 41.59 -57.75 -6.74
CA ALA A 290 41.51 -56.30 -6.60
C ALA A 290 40.09 -55.73 -6.85
N ASN A 291 39.38 -56.28 -7.84
CA ASN A 291 37.97 -55.92 -8.10
C ASN A 291 37.05 -56.30 -6.94
N MET A 292 37.23 -57.49 -6.34
CA MET A 292 36.43 -57.90 -5.18
C MET A 292 36.67 -56.99 -3.97
N GLU A 293 37.91 -56.56 -3.74
CA GLU A 293 38.23 -55.60 -2.68
C GLU A 293 37.65 -54.20 -2.97
N LEU A 294 37.72 -53.75 -4.23
CA LEU A 294 37.15 -52.46 -4.65
C LEU A 294 35.63 -52.44 -4.45
N ASP A 295 34.92 -53.50 -4.82
CA ASP A 295 33.47 -53.63 -4.62
C ASP A 295 33.08 -53.58 -3.14
N ALA A 296 33.83 -54.27 -2.28
CA ALA A 296 33.59 -54.25 -0.84
C ALA A 296 33.77 -52.84 -0.24
N VAL A 297 34.75 -52.07 -0.72
CA VAL A 297 34.98 -50.68 -0.31
C VAL A 297 33.88 -49.75 -0.83
N MET A 298 33.48 -49.92 -2.10
CA MET A 298 32.41 -49.12 -2.73
C MET A 298 31.05 -49.31 -2.06
N ILE A 299 30.70 -50.54 -1.63
CA ILE A 299 29.46 -50.82 -0.90
C ILE A 299 29.43 -50.06 0.43
N LYS A 300 30.53 -50.12 1.20
CA LYS A 300 30.64 -49.39 2.48
C LYS A 300 30.56 -47.89 2.29
N LEU A 301 31.21 -47.35 1.26
CA LEU A 301 31.18 -45.93 0.93
C LEU A 301 29.76 -45.47 0.58
N ARG A 302 29.04 -46.23 -0.26
CA ARG A 302 27.65 -45.92 -0.65
C ARG A 302 26.70 -45.91 0.56
N SER A 303 26.86 -46.83 1.51
CA SER A 303 26.07 -46.83 2.75
C SER A 303 26.28 -45.55 3.55
N LYS A 304 27.55 -45.17 3.80
CA LYS A 304 27.90 -43.95 4.53
C LYS A 304 27.43 -42.68 3.82
N GLN A 305 27.57 -42.62 2.49
CA GLN A 305 27.06 -41.50 1.67
C GLN A 305 25.52 -41.40 1.74
N ALA A 306 24.80 -42.52 1.73
CA ALA A 306 23.34 -42.54 1.84
C ALA A 306 22.86 -42.06 3.22
N GLU A 307 23.51 -42.50 4.30
CA GLU A 307 23.23 -42.05 5.67
C GLU A 307 23.51 -40.55 5.84
N LEU A 308 24.65 -40.05 5.35
CA LEU A 308 24.97 -38.62 5.36
C LEU A 308 23.90 -37.81 4.62
N LYS A 309 23.51 -38.25 3.42
CA LYS A 309 22.49 -37.56 2.61
C LYS A 309 21.12 -37.54 3.31
N ALA A 310 20.74 -38.61 4.00
CA ALA A 310 19.48 -38.67 4.75
C ALA A 310 19.46 -37.66 5.91
N VAL A 311 20.56 -37.57 6.67
CA VAL A 311 20.71 -36.59 7.77
C VAL A 311 20.75 -35.17 7.25
N GLU A 312 21.52 -34.90 6.19
CA GLU A 312 21.59 -33.58 5.55
C GLU A 312 20.22 -33.12 5.01
N THR A 313 19.44 -34.04 4.42
CA THR A 313 18.10 -33.74 3.91
C THR A 313 17.13 -33.39 5.04
N LYS A 314 17.19 -34.13 6.16
CA LYS A 314 16.35 -33.88 7.34
C LYS A 314 16.69 -32.53 7.97
N ILE A 315 17.98 -32.22 8.14
CA ILE A 315 18.45 -30.93 8.67
C ILE A 315 18.02 -29.79 7.74
N ALA A 316 18.18 -29.95 6.42
CA ALA A 316 17.77 -28.92 5.45
C ALA A 316 16.26 -28.66 5.48
N ALA A 317 15.43 -29.70 5.62
CA ALA A 317 13.98 -29.55 5.72
C ALA A 317 13.57 -28.80 7.01
N LEU A 318 14.14 -29.18 8.16
CA LEU A 318 13.86 -28.51 9.44
C LEU A 318 14.38 -27.06 9.44
N GLN A 319 15.53 -26.80 8.81
CA GLN A 319 16.08 -25.45 8.67
C GLN A 319 15.15 -24.57 7.83
N ALA A 320 14.62 -25.10 6.72
CA ALA A 320 13.66 -24.38 5.87
C ALA A 320 12.35 -24.08 6.59
N GLU A 321 11.83 -25.02 7.39
CA GLU A 321 10.63 -24.81 8.21
C GLU A 321 10.86 -23.76 9.31
N TYR A 322 12.01 -23.80 9.97
CA TYR A 322 12.42 -22.79 10.95
C TYR A 322 12.55 -21.39 10.34
N ASP A 323 13.26 -21.27 9.22
CA ASP A 323 13.44 -19.98 8.52
C ASP A 323 12.09 -19.42 8.03
N GLY A 324 11.20 -20.30 7.56
CA GLY A 324 9.81 -19.97 7.21
C GLY A 324 9.03 -19.42 8.41
N SER A 325 8.99 -20.14 9.53
CA SER A 325 8.31 -19.71 10.75
C SER A 325 8.87 -18.39 11.31
N LEU A 326 10.20 -18.22 11.24
CA LEU A 326 10.88 -17.01 11.69
C LEU A 326 10.54 -15.80 10.81
N SER A 327 10.37 -15.99 9.50
CA SER A 327 9.90 -14.95 8.58
C SER A 327 8.46 -14.52 8.88
N GLU A 328 7.55 -15.48 9.09
CA GLU A 328 6.15 -15.21 9.45
C GLU A 328 6.05 -14.47 10.79
N LYS A 329 6.83 -14.90 11.79
CA LYS A 329 6.94 -14.23 13.09
C LYS A 329 7.36 -12.76 12.91
N LYS A 330 8.41 -12.49 12.13
CA LYS A 330 8.87 -11.11 11.86
C LYS A 330 7.80 -10.26 11.19
N VAL A 331 7.05 -10.81 10.23
CA VAL A 331 5.94 -10.11 9.56
C VAL A 331 4.83 -9.77 10.56
N LEU A 332 4.45 -10.72 11.42
CA LEU A 332 3.47 -10.50 12.47
C LEU A 332 3.93 -9.45 13.49
N GLU A 333 5.18 -9.50 13.95
CA GLU A 333 5.78 -8.50 14.85
C GLU A 333 5.74 -7.10 14.24
N HIS A 334 6.13 -6.99 12.96
CA HIS A 334 6.10 -5.71 12.24
C HIS A 334 4.68 -5.19 12.06
N SER A 335 3.73 -6.04 11.65
CA SER A 335 2.32 -5.67 11.52
C SER A 335 1.73 -5.20 12.84
N LEU A 336 2.01 -5.91 13.94
CA LEU A 336 1.54 -5.55 15.27
C LEU A 336 2.14 -4.22 15.75
N ALA A 337 3.43 -3.99 15.51
CA ALA A 337 4.09 -2.72 15.83
C ALA A 337 3.49 -1.55 15.02
N LEU A 338 3.23 -1.75 13.72
CA LEU A 338 2.61 -0.75 12.86
C LEU A 338 1.19 -0.43 13.30
N THR A 339 0.34 -1.44 13.51
CA THR A 339 -1.05 -1.26 13.95
C THR A 339 -1.11 -0.62 15.33
N SER A 340 -0.24 -1.02 16.27
CA SER A 340 -0.12 -0.39 17.60
C SER A 340 0.27 1.10 17.49
N ALA A 341 1.25 1.42 16.64
CA ALA A 341 1.66 2.81 16.43
C ALA A 341 0.56 3.66 15.78
N ARG A 342 -0.16 3.09 14.80
CA ARG A 342 -1.32 3.74 14.15
C ARG A 342 -2.44 3.97 15.15
N LEU A 343 -2.79 2.97 15.94
CA LEU A 343 -3.81 3.01 16.97
C LEU A 343 -3.46 4.02 18.07
N LYS A 344 -2.21 4.09 18.52
CA LYS A 344 -1.77 5.12 19.48
C LYS A 344 -1.91 6.54 18.91
N ARG A 345 -1.61 6.76 17.63
CA ARG A 345 -1.79 8.07 16.97
C ARG A 345 -3.27 8.40 16.79
N ALA A 346 -4.06 7.42 16.33
CA ALA A 346 -5.48 7.57 16.10
C ALA A 346 -6.24 7.77 17.41
N GLY A 347 -5.92 7.03 18.48
CA GLY A 347 -6.49 7.19 19.81
C GLY A 347 -6.26 8.58 20.40
N ARG A 348 -5.08 9.19 20.19
CA ARG A 348 -4.86 10.59 20.58
C ARG A 348 -5.77 11.56 19.81
N LEU A 349 -6.01 11.28 18.52
CA LEU A 349 -6.88 12.10 17.68
C LEU A 349 -8.35 11.93 18.08
N THR A 350 -8.81 10.71 18.35
CA THR A 350 -10.20 10.45 18.78
C THR A 350 -10.48 11.08 20.14
N THR A 351 -9.56 10.99 21.10
CA THR A 351 -9.71 11.71 22.38
C THR A 351 -9.72 13.22 22.19
N ALA A 352 -8.85 13.78 21.35
CA ALA A 352 -8.82 15.22 21.10
C ALA A 352 -10.06 15.74 20.35
N LEU A 353 -10.72 14.89 19.57
CA LEU A 353 -11.92 15.22 18.79
C LEU A 353 -13.22 14.85 19.50
N ALA A 354 -13.20 14.18 20.65
CA ALA A 354 -14.39 13.73 21.36
C ALA A 354 -15.29 14.91 21.77
N ASP A 355 -14.72 15.94 22.41
CA ASP A 355 -15.47 17.13 22.81
C ASP A 355 -16.05 17.88 21.60
N GLU A 356 -15.30 17.92 20.49
CA GLU A 356 -15.77 18.58 19.27
C GLU A 356 -16.83 17.73 18.54
N GLN A 357 -16.79 16.40 18.65
CA GLN A 357 -17.84 15.49 18.17
C GLN A 357 -19.16 15.78 18.89
N ASP A 358 -19.16 15.84 20.22
CA ASP A 358 -20.36 16.13 21.02
C ASP A 358 -20.91 17.52 20.70
N ARG A 359 -20.01 18.51 20.61
CA ARG A 359 -20.38 19.88 20.23
C ARG A 359 -20.99 19.94 18.83
N TRP A 360 -20.45 19.22 17.86
CA TRP A 360 -20.97 19.17 16.50
C TRP A 360 -22.32 18.46 16.45
N HIS A 361 -22.51 17.40 17.23
CA HIS A 361 -23.82 16.76 17.41
C HIS A 361 -24.86 17.77 17.87
N VAL A 362 -24.60 18.47 18.98
CA VAL A 362 -25.49 19.50 19.52
C VAL A 362 -25.74 20.60 18.49
N SER A 363 -24.71 21.02 17.75
CA SER A 363 -24.85 22.05 16.72
C SER A 363 -25.73 21.58 15.55
N VAL A 364 -25.57 20.34 15.09
CA VAL A 364 -26.41 19.75 14.03
C VAL A 364 -27.86 19.66 14.49
N ASP A 365 -28.12 19.27 15.73
CA ASP A 365 -29.47 19.20 16.28
C ASP A 365 -30.12 20.58 16.38
N VAL A 366 -29.37 21.57 16.86
CA VAL A 366 -29.84 22.97 16.92
C VAL A 366 -30.17 23.50 15.52
N PHE A 367 -29.28 23.31 14.54
CA PHE A 367 -29.54 23.77 13.17
C PHE A 367 -30.69 23.00 12.52
N SER A 368 -30.89 21.73 12.86
CA SER A 368 -32.00 20.92 12.35
C SER A 368 -33.34 21.42 12.89
N ARG A 369 -33.44 21.72 14.20
CA ARG A 369 -34.62 22.35 14.80
C ARG A 369 -34.88 23.74 14.23
N GLN A 370 -33.83 24.54 14.05
CA GLN A 370 -33.96 25.85 13.39
C GLN A 370 -34.50 25.70 11.98
N LEU A 371 -34.05 24.69 11.22
CA LEU A 371 -34.52 24.41 9.86
C LEU A 371 -36.02 24.08 9.84
N GLU A 372 -36.51 23.31 10.81
CA GLU A 372 -37.93 22.98 10.96
C GLU A 372 -38.75 24.24 11.24
N ASN A 373 -38.24 25.14 12.08
CA ASN A 373 -38.93 26.38 12.49
C ASN A 373 -38.78 27.56 11.52
N VAL A 374 -37.99 27.43 10.43
CA VAL A 374 -37.70 28.55 9.50
C VAL A 374 -38.97 29.22 8.98
N VAL A 375 -40.00 28.43 8.69
CA VAL A 375 -41.23 28.95 8.09
C VAL A 375 -41.90 29.95 9.02
N GLY A 376 -42.08 29.62 10.30
CA GLY A 376 -42.65 30.52 11.30
C GLY A 376 -41.73 31.69 11.63
N ASP A 377 -40.43 31.42 11.80
CA ASP A 377 -39.45 32.45 12.18
C ASP A 377 -39.32 33.53 11.09
N VAL A 378 -39.22 33.13 9.82
CA VAL A 378 -39.17 34.07 8.68
C VAL A 378 -40.49 34.79 8.48
N PHE A 379 -41.63 34.11 8.73
CA PHE A 379 -42.94 34.76 8.67
C PHE A 379 -43.05 35.93 9.65
N VAL A 380 -42.72 35.68 10.91
CA VAL A 380 -42.73 36.72 11.95
C VAL A 380 -41.72 37.81 11.64
N ALA A 381 -40.49 37.47 11.22
CA ALA A 381 -39.48 38.48 10.86
C ALA A 381 -39.93 39.38 9.67
N ALA A 382 -40.61 38.82 8.67
CA ALA A 382 -41.16 39.60 7.58
C ALA A 382 -42.33 40.49 8.02
N ALA A 383 -43.21 39.98 8.89
CA ALA A 383 -44.28 40.78 9.51
C ALA A 383 -43.69 41.93 10.33
N CYS A 384 -42.58 41.68 11.03
CA CYS A 384 -41.82 42.70 11.76
C CYS A 384 -41.37 43.84 10.82
N ILE A 385 -40.75 43.52 9.69
CA ILE A 385 -40.28 44.55 8.73
C ILE A 385 -41.43 45.32 8.09
N ALA A 386 -42.54 44.64 7.78
CA ALA A 386 -43.65 45.26 7.09
C ALA A 386 -44.46 46.21 7.97
N TYR A 387 -44.70 45.84 9.23
CA TYR A 387 -45.72 46.49 10.07
C TYR A 387 -45.18 47.14 11.34
N LEU A 388 -44.05 46.70 11.90
CA LEU A 388 -43.64 47.15 13.23
C LEU A 388 -42.98 48.52 13.27
N GLY A 389 -42.52 49.05 12.13
CA GLY A 389 -41.69 50.25 12.08
C GLY A 389 -42.26 51.44 12.85
N ALA A 390 -43.53 51.78 12.66
CA ALA A 390 -44.14 52.96 13.27
C ALA A 390 -44.46 52.81 14.77
N PHE A 391 -44.45 51.59 15.30
CA PHE A 391 -44.87 51.31 16.68
C PHE A 391 -43.73 51.38 17.69
N ASN A 392 -44.08 51.55 18.96
CA ASN A 392 -43.13 51.52 20.08
C ASN A 392 -42.78 50.08 20.49
N ALA A 393 -41.75 49.91 21.33
CA ALA A 393 -41.22 48.61 21.74
C ALA A 393 -42.28 47.68 22.36
N ASP A 394 -43.10 48.20 23.29
CA ASP A 394 -44.10 47.40 24.00
C ASP A 394 -45.17 46.86 23.06
N TYR A 395 -45.67 47.70 22.15
CA TYR A 395 -46.67 47.28 21.19
C TYR A 395 -46.08 46.29 20.18
N ARG A 396 -44.82 46.50 19.76
CA ARG A 396 -44.10 45.53 18.91
C ARG A 396 -44.01 44.16 19.58
N ALA A 397 -43.65 44.10 20.85
CA ALA A 397 -43.59 42.85 21.61
C ALA A 397 -44.95 42.15 21.67
N SER A 398 -46.03 42.89 21.98
CA SER A 398 -47.39 42.34 22.03
C SER A 398 -47.86 41.77 20.68
N LEU A 399 -47.50 42.41 19.56
CA LEU A 399 -47.84 41.92 18.23
C LEU A 399 -47.07 40.65 17.88
N VAL A 400 -45.76 40.61 18.16
CA VAL A 400 -44.92 39.43 17.93
C VAL A 400 -45.40 38.24 18.75
N GLU A 401 -45.77 38.47 20.02
CA GLU A 401 -46.37 37.43 20.87
C GLU A 401 -47.67 36.92 20.27
N GLY A 402 -48.59 37.81 19.89
CA GLY A 402 -49.86 37.43 19.25
C GLY A 402 -49.66 36.64 17.95
N TRP A 403 -48.71 37.04 17.10
CA TRP A 403 -48.38 36.31 15.87
C TRP A 403 -47.77 34.94 16.16
N THR A 404 -46.94 34.83 17.20
CA THR A 404 -46.32 33.57 17.62
C THR A 404 -47.39 32.58 18.11
N VAL A 405 -48.31 33.04 18.97
CA VAL A 405 -49.46 32.24 19.43
C VAL A 405 -50.28 31.76 18.25
N ARG A 406 -50.58 32.65 17.28
CA ARG A 406 -51.37 32.28 16.10
C ARG A 406 -50.66 31.28 15.19
N CYS A 407 -49.33 31.35 15.07
CA CYS A 407 -48.55 30.35 14.33
C CYS A 407 -48.69 28.97 14.98
N VAL A 408 -48.59 28.90 16.31
CA VAL A 408 -48.78 27.64 17.06
C VAL A 408 -50.19 27.08 16.88
N GLU A 409 -51.23 27.92 16.99
CA GLU A 409 -52.63 27.50 16.76
C GLU A 409 -52.85 26.91 15.35
N LEU A 410 -52.18 27.49 14.34
CA LEU A 410 -52.25 27.04 12.95
C LEU A 410 -51.30 25.88 12.64
N SER A 411 -50.64 25.32 13.65
CA SER A 411 -49.65 24.24 13.50
C SER A 411 -48.46 24.59 12.58
N ILE A 412 -48.06 25.87 12.57
CA ILE A 412 -46.86 26.34 11.87
C ILE A 412 -45.67 26.23 12.84
N PRO A 413 -44.61 25.46 12.51
CA PRO A 413 -43.42 25.35 13.34
C PRO A 413 -42.73 26.71 13.52
N ILE A 414 -42.46 27.09 14.76
CA ILE A 414 -41.89 28.37 15.13
C ILE A 414 -41.04 28.23 16.40
N SER A 415 -39.99 29.03 16.52
CA SER A 415 -39.14 29.04 17.70
C SER A 415 -39.80 29.74 18.89
N ASN A 416 -39.52 29.29 20.12
CA ASN A 416 -40.14 29.87 21.34
C ASN A 416 -39.76 31.34 21.60
N GLN A 417 -38.66 31.82 21.01
CA GLN A 417 -38.19 33.20 21.13
C GLN A 417 -37.85 33.72 19.73
N VAL A 418 -38.85 34.21 19.01
CA VAL A 418 -38.63 34.81 17.69
C VAL A 418 -38.34 36.29 17.85
N GLY A 419 -37.17 36.72 17.36
CA GLY A 419 -36.79 38.13 17.27
C GLY A 419 -36.47 38.51 15.82
N LEU A 420 -36.64 39.79 15.49
CA LEU A 420 -36.20 40.30 14.18
C LEU A 420 -34.69 40.08 13.98
N PHE A 421 -33.91 40.33 15.04
CA PHE A 421 -32.46 40.13 15.04
C PHE A 421 -32.04 38.67 14.94
N SER A 422 -32.80 37.70 15.47
CA SER A 422 -32.38 36.29 15.41
C SER A 422 -32.43 35.71 14.00
N VAL A 423 -33.27 36.27 13.13
CA VAL A 423 -33.46 35.81 11.75
C VAL A 423 -32.63 36.63 10.75
N LEU A 424 -32.60 37.95 10.91
CA LEU A 424 -31.98 38.87 9.92
C LEU A 424 -30.75 39.61 10.44
N GLY A 425 -30.44 39.48 11.73
CA GLY A 425 -29.33 40.15 12.37
C GLY A 425 -28.00 39.44 12.12
N ASP A 426 -26.98 40.24 11.82
CA ASP A 426 -25.58 39.82 11.91
C ASP A 426 -24.94 40.49 13.13
N ALA A 427 -24.33 39.69 14.00
CA ALA A 427 -23.62 40.17 15.17
C ALA A 427 -22.40 41.05 14.80
N PHE A 428 -21.82 40.86 13.62
CA PHE A 428 -20.75 41.72 13.13
C PHE A 428 -21.29 43.10 12.70
N GLU A 429 -22.34 43.15 11.87
CA GLU A 429 -22.99 44.40 11.46
C GLU A 429 -23.49 45.19 12.68
N LEU A 430 -24.12 44.54 13.66
CA LEU A 430 -24.60 45.22 14.88
C LEU A 430 -23.47 45.95 15.62
N ARG A 431 -22.29 45.33 15.71
CA ARG A 431 -21.13 45.94 16.35
C ARG A 431 -20.63 47.14 15.56
N GLN A 432 -20.62 47.02 14.24
CA GLN A 432 -20.28 48.13 13.36
C GLN A 432 -21.25 49.30 13.59
N TRP A 433 -22.56 49.05 13.69
CA TRP A 433 -23.54 50.08 13.98
C TRP A 433 -23.31 50.75 15.33
N HIS A 434 -22.93 50.00 16.37
CA HIS A 434 -22.56 50.59 17.66
C HIS A 434 -21.30 51.49 17.55
N THR A 435 -20.31 51.10 16.74
CA THR A 435 -19.14 51.94 16.46
C THR A 435 -19.52 53.21 15.67
N GLU A 436 -20.53 53.11 14.80
CA GLU A 436 -21.10 54.23 14.04
C GLU A 436 -22.06 55.12 14.88
N GLY A 437 -22.23 54.84 16.18
CA GLY A 437 -23.01 55.67 17.10
C GLY A 437 -24.45 55.23 17.31
N LEU A 438 -24.86 54.04 16.84
CA LEU A 438 -26.15 53.45 17.20
C LEU A 438 -26.13 53.07 18.70
N PRO A 439 -27.19 53.41 19.46
CA PRO A 439 -27.33 52.94 20.83
C PRO A 439 -27.33 51.42 20.97
N ARG A 440 -26.94 50.92 22.15
CA ARG A 440 -26.76 49.49 22.44
C ARG A 440 -28.04 48.75 22.87
N ASP A 441 -29.19 49.41 22.83
CA ASP A 441 -30.48 48.82 23.20
C ASP A 441 -31.10 47.99 22.06
N GLN A 442 -31.96 47.04 22.42
CA GLN A 442 -32.59 46.13 21.45
C GLN A 442 -33.51 46.86 20.45
N VAL A 443 -34.17 47.94 20.87
CA VAL A 443 -35.09 48.72 20.01
C VAL A 443 -34.31 49.41 18.91
N SER A 444 -33.16 50.00 19.25
CA SER A 444 -32.22 50.59 18.30
C SER A 444 -31.65 49.55 17.32
N ALA A 445 -31.32 48.34 17.78
CA ALA A 445 -30.89 47.25 16.93
C ALA A 445 -31.96 46.82 15.91
N ASP A 446 -33.21 46.67 16.36
CA ASP A 446 -34.35 46.34 15.49
C ASP A 446 -34.65 47.48 14.51
N ASN A 447 -34.58 48.74 14.95
CA ASN A 447 -34.74 49.91 14.10
C ASN A 447 -33.65 49.99 13.01
N ALA A 448 -32.39 49.66 13.34
CA ALA A 448 -31.31 49.59 12.37
C ALA A 448 -31.55 48.48 11.33
N LEU A 449 -32.10 47.33 11.73
CA LEU A 449 -32.53 46.29 10.79
C LEU A 449 -33.68 46.76 9.90
N LEU A 450 -34.65 47.49 10.43
CA LEU A 450 -35.73 48.07 9.62
C LEU A 450 -35.19 49.07 8.58
N VAL A 451 -34.24 49.92 8.96
CA VAL A 451 -33.61 50.88 8.04
C VAL A 451 -32.85 50.17 6.92
N THR A 452 -32.13 49.09 7.23
CA THR A 452 -31.23 48.42 6.28
C THR A 452 -31.90 47.34 5.42
N ARG A 453 -32.88 46.63 5.98
CA ARG A 453 -33.52 45.46 5.35
C ARG A 453 -34.87 45.79 4.71
N SER A 454 -35.46 46.96 4.97
CA SER A 454 -36.70 47.37 4.30
C SER A 454 -36.46 47.70 2.82
N GLN A 455 -37.43 47.33 1.97
CA GLN A 455 -37.37 47.64 0.54
C GLN A 455 -37.75 49.09 0.23
N ARG A 456 -38.74 49.63 0.94
CA ARG A 456 -39.18 51.04 0.83
C ARG A 456 -38.21 51.94 1.60
N TRP A 457 -38.09 53.19 1.18
CA TRP A 457 -37.19 54.13 1.83
C TRP A 457 -37.60 54.39 3.29
N PRO A 458 -36.65 54.44 4.24
CA PRO A 458 -36.94 54.66 5.64
C PRO A 458 -37.23 56.14 5.93
N LEU A 459 -38.37 56.41 6.56
CA LEU A 459 -38.70 57.68 7.19
C LEU A 459 -38.61 57.51 8.70
N MET A 460 -37.61 58.12 9.31
CA MET A 460 -37.26 57.97 10.71
C MET A 460 -37.84 59.12 11.53
N ILE A 461 -38.73 58.80 12.46
CA ILE A 461 -39.26 59.73 13.47
C ILE A 461 -38.20 59.82 14.56
N ASP A 462 -37.39 60.87 14.52
CA ASP A 462 -36.16 60.98 15.32
C ASP A 462 -36.02 62.38 15.96
N PRO A 463 -36.83 62.70 16.99
CA PRO A 463 -36.77 63.98 17.69
C PRO A 463 -35.43 64.23 18.39
N GLN A 464 -34.70 63.16 18.74
CA GLN A 464 -33.42 63.21 19.44
C GLN A 464 -32.20 63.10 18.51
N GLU A 465 -32.42 63.10 17.19
CA GLU A 465 -31.39 63.04 16.15
C GLU A 465 -30.40 61.85 16.34
N GLN A 466 -30.85 60.74 16.90
CA GLN A 466 -30.03 59.53 17.08
C GLN A 466 -29.81 58.81 15.76
N ALA A 467 -30.88 58.58 15.01
CA ALA A 467 -30.83 57.96 13.69
C ALA A 467 -30.07 58.84 12.70
N ASN A 468 -30.28 60.15 12.77
CA ASN A 468 -29.61 61.13 11.93
C ASN A 468 -28.07 61.06 12.09
N ARG A 469 -27.57 61.12 13.33
CA ARG A 469 -26.13 61.01 13.63
C ARG A 469 -25.54 59.68 13.21
N TRP A 470 -26.28 58.59 13.42
CA TRP A 470 -25.86 57.26 13.00
C TRP A 470 -25.71 57.16 11.47
N ILE A 471 -26.70 57.60 10.69
CA ILE A 471 -26.64 57.57 9.22
C ILE A 471 -25.52 58.45 8.67
N ARG A 472 -25.31 59.64 9.26
CA ARG A 472 -24.18 60.53 8.91
C ARG A 472 -22.83 59.85 9.07
N THR A 473 -22.66 59.09 10.15
CA THR A 473 -21.40 58.38 10.43
C THR A 473 -21.24 57.15 9.54
N ARG A 474 -22.32 56.38 9.36
CA ARG A 474 -22.34 55.16 8.55
C ARG A 474 -22.07 55.39 7.07
N GLU A 475 -22.66 56.42 6.49
CA GLU A 475 -22.53 56.74 5.06
C GLU A 475 -21.42 57.78 4.78
N ALA A 476 -20.60 58.10 5.78
CA ALA A 476 -19.53 59.11 5.66
C ALA A 476 -18.51 58.77 4.55
N GLU A 477 -18.14 57.49 4.43
CA GLU A 477 -17.20 57.01 3.40
C GLU A 477 -17.79 57.00 1.99
N ARG A 478 -19.11 57.18 1.85
CA ARG A 478 -19.85 57.07 0.59
C ARG A 478 -20.32 58.43 0.04
N ASP A 479 -19.76 59.53 0.56
CA ASP A 479 -20.13 60.90 0.21
C ASP A 479 -21.62 61.20 0.43
N LEU A 480 -22.09 61.07 1.67
CA LEU A 480 -23.47 61.40 2.06
C LEU A 480 -23.78 62.89 1.83
N HIS A 481 -24.83 63.15 1.05
CA HIS A 481 -25.34 64.50 0.82
C HIS A 481 -26.54 64.78 1.74
N ILE A 482 -26.44 65.82 2.55
CA ILE A 482 -27.50 66.24 3.47
C ILE A 482 -28.28 67.38 2.82
N VAL A 483 -29.61 67.27 2.82
CA VAL A 483 -30.49 68.16 2.07
C VAL A 483 -31.76 68.44 2.88
N LYS A 484 -32.33 69.65 2.75
CA LYS A 484 -33.63 70.02 3.35
C LYS A 484 -34.64 70.41 2.28
N LEU A 485 -35.93 70.11 2.51
CA LEU A 485 -37.02 70.49 1.61
C LEU A 485 -37.19 72.01 1.46
N THR A 486 -36.70 72.79 2.42
CA THR A 486 -36.77 74.27 2.39
C THR A 486 -35.72 74.90 1.46
N GLU A 487 -34.73 74.14 0.99
CA GLU A 487 -33.65 74.65 0.15
C GLU A 487 -34.09 74.72 -1.33
N SER A 488 -33.99 75.88 -1.96
CA SER A 488 -34.44 76.08 -3.35
C SER A 488 -33.69 75.25 -4.40
N GLY A 489 -32.52 74.70 -4.05
CA GLY A 489 -31.68 73.87 -4.93
C GLY A 489 -31.82 72.36 -4.73
N PHE A 490 -32.67 71.90 -3.81
CA PHE A 490 -32.65 70.51 -3.34
C PHE A 490 -32.85 69.47 -4.45
N LEU A 491 -33.75 69.74 -5.41
CA LEU A 491 -34.02 68.85 -6.54
C LEU A 491 -32.82 68.68 -7.48
N ARG A 492 -31.98 69.71 -7.64
CA ARG A 492 -30.77 69.66 -8.48
C ARG A 492 -29.68 68.81 -7.82
N THR A 493 -29.52 68.98 -6.51
CA THR A 493 -28.61 68.14 -5.71
C THR A 493 -29.06 66.69 -5.79
N LEU A 494 -30.37 66.43 -5.63
CA LEU A 494 -30.95 65.10 -5.71
C LEU A 494 -30.77 64.45 -7.09
N GLU A 495 -30.99 65.19 -8.18
CA GLU A 495 -30.71 64.74 -9.55
C GLU A 495 -29.24 64.27 -9.69
N THR A 496 -28.31 65.05 -9.15
CA THR A 496 -26.87 64.74 -9.20
C THR A 496 -26.54 63.47 -8.42
N CYS A 497 -27.06 63.35 -7.19
CA CYS A 497 -26.86 62.17 -6.34
C CYS A 497 -27.48 60.91 -6.95
N ILE A 498 -28.66 61.00 -7.60
CA ILE A 498 -29.29 59.87 -8.30
C ILE A 498 -28.42 59.40 -9.47
N ARG A 499 -27.88 60.35 -10.24
CA ARG A 499 -27.01 60.04 -11.40
C ARG A 499 -25.70 59.39 -11.00
N LEU A 500 -25.12 59.82 -9.88
CA LEU A 500 -23.81 59.35 -9.40
C LEU A 500 -23.90 58.20 -8.38
N GLY A 501 -25.10 57.90 -7.87
CA GLY A 501 -25.33 56.87 -6.86
C GLY A 501 -24.95 57.26 -5.44
N TYR A 502 -24.82 58.56 -5.14
CA TYR A 502 -24.49 59.04 -3.79
C TYR A 502 -25.71 58.94 -2.86
N PRO A 503 -25.50 58.56 -1.58
CA PRO A 503 -26.58 58.51 -0.60
C PRO A 503 -27.03 59.93 -0.23
N VAL A 504 -28.34 60.10 -0.01
CA VAL A 504 -28.95 61.37 0.39
C VAL A 504 -29.70 61.21 1.70
N LEU A 505 -29.46 62.14 2.63
CA LEU A 505 -30.22 62.29 3.88
C LEU A 505 -31.10 63.55 3.79
N LEU A 506 -32.41 63.34 3.70
CA LEU A 506 -33.41 64.40 3.73
C LEU A 506 -33.79 64.70 5.18
N GLU A 507 -33.48 65.91 5.63
CA GLU A 507 -33.68 66.33 7.02
C GLU A 507 -34.91 67.22 7.21
N ASP A 508 -35.40 67.24 8.44
CA ASP A 508 -36.46 68.15 8.91
C ASP A 508 -37.74 68.05 8.08
N VAL A 509 -38.09 66.84 7.64
CA VAL A 509 -39.32 66.63 6.88
C VAL A 509 -40.54 66.85 7.77
N GLY A 510 -41.45 67.71 7.31
CA GLY A 510 -42.73 67.96 7.96
C GLY A 510 -43.74 66.83 7.75
N GLU A 511 -45.01 67.14 7.91
CA GLU A 511 -46.11 66.18 7.68
C GLU A 511 -46.46 66.03 6.18
N THR A 512 -46.01 66.96 5.36
CA THR A 512 -46.19 66.98 3.91
C THR A 512 -44.86 66.71 3.19
N LEU A 513 -44.90 65.83 2.20
CA LEU A 513 -43.78 65.55 1.30
C LEU A 513 -44.01 66.29 -0.02
N ASP A 514 -42.92 66.76 -0.64
CA ASP A 514 -42.99 67.36 -1.97
C ASP A 514 -43.44 66.30 -3.02
N PRO A 515 -44.53 66.53 -3.78
CA PRO A 515 -44.97 65.61 -4.83
C PRO A 515 -43.89 65.27 -5.87
N ALA A 516 -42.91 66.14 -6.09
CA ALA A 516 -41.79 65.87 -6.99
C ALA A 516 -40.95 64.65 -6.55
N LEU A 517 -40.99 64.26 -5.28
CA LEU A 517 -40.28 63.09 -4.76
C LEU A 517 -41.01 61.76 -5.04
N GLU A 518 -42.28 61.79 -5.45
CA GLU A 518 -43.10 60.58 -5.61
C GLU A 518 -42.47 59.50 -6.50
N PRO A 519 -41.89 59.82 -7.67
CA PRO A 519 -41.23 58.81 -8.50
C PRO A 519 -40.07 58.12 -7.79
N ILE A 520 -39.33 58.85 -6.94
CA ILE A 520 -38.20 58.31 -6.16
C ILE A 520 -38.71 57.44 -5.02
N LEU A 521 -39.74 57.91 -4.31
CA LEU A 521 -40.30 57.20 -3.15
C LEU A 521 -40.86 55.83 -3.57
N LEU A 522 -41.54 55.78 -4.71
CA LEU A 522 -42.09 54.56 -5.31
C LEU A 522 -41.08 53.80 -6.20
N ARG A 523 -39.87 54.33 -6.40
CA ARG A 523 -38.83 53.78 -7.29
C ARG A 523 -39.34 53.48 -8.72
N GLN A 524 -40.11 54.41 -9.28
CA GLN A 524 -40.68 54.34 -10.64
C GLN A 524 -39.60 54.55 -11.71
N THR A 525 -38.71 53.58 -11.84
CA THR A 525 -37.67 53.55 -12.88
C THR A 525 -38.20 52.91 -14.15
N PHE A 526 -37.74 53.39 -15.30
CA PHE A 526 -38.06 52.83 -16.60
C PHE A 526 -36.78 52.73 -17.45
N THR A 527 -36.73 51.74 -18.33
CA THR A 527 -35.59 51.57 -19.23
C THR A 527 -35.91 52.23 -20.58
N SER A 528 -35.07 53.16 -21.02
CA SER A 528 -35.17 53.74 -22.36
C SER A 528 -33.77 53.80 -22.98
N GLY A 529 -33.63 53.35 -24.23
CA GLY A 529 -32.34 53.31 -24.92
C GLY A 529 -31.26 52.48 -24.20
N GLY A 530 -31.65 51.43 -23.47
CA GLY A 530 -30.73 50.57 -22.71
C GLY A 530 -30.20 51.18 -21.40
N ARG A 531 -30.60 52.40 -21.03
CA ARG A 531 -30.27 53.04 -19.76
C ARG A 531 -31.47 52.98 -18.80
N LEU A 532 -31.17 52.83 -17.52
CA LEU A 532 -32.18 52.89 -16.46
C LEU A 532 -32.37 54.36 -16.08
N LEU A 533 -33.59 54.87 -16.24
CA LEU A 533 -33.94 56.27 -16.02
C LEU A 533 -35.04 56.38 -14.97
N ILE A 534 -35.09 57.53 -14.31
CA ILE A 534 -36.18 57.93 -13.42
C ILE A 534 -36.65 59.34 -13.80
N ARG A 535 -37.95 59.60 -13.72
CA ARG A 535 -38.50 60.92 -13.97
C ARG A 535 -38.49 61.73 -12.67
N LEU A 536 -37.85 62.89 -12.68
CA LEU A 536 -37.81 63.82 -11.54
C LEU A 536 -38.30 65.19 -12.02
N GLY A 537 -39.52 65.55 -11.61
CA GLY A 537 -40.24 66.70 -12.18
C GLY A 537 -40.43 66.54 -13.70
N ASP A 538 -39.84 67.45 -14.47
CA ASP A 538 -39.89 67.45 -15.93
C ASP A 538 -38.67 66.80 -16.60
N SER A 539 -37.65 66.42 -15.83
CA SER A 539 -36.40 65.86 -16.33
C SER A 539 -36.34 64.33 -16.19
N ASN A 540 -35.71 63.67 -17.16
CA ASN A 540 -35.35 62.26 -17.06
C ASN A 540 -33.89 62.13 -16.64
N VAL A 541 -33.64 61.42 -15.55
CA VAL A 541 -32.33 61.31 -14.91
C VAL A 541 -31.86 59.85 -14.97
N ASP A 542 -30.59 59.63 -15.35
CA ASP A 542 -29.95 58.31 -15.25
C ASP A 542 -29.97 57.84 -13.80
N TYR A 543 -30.48 56.63 -13.55
CA TYR A 543 -30.65 56.08 -12.21
C TYR A 543 -29.56 55.06 -11.89
N ASP A 544 -28.72 55.37 -10.91
CA ASP A 544 -27.74 54.43 -10.36
C ASP A 544 -28.38 53.50 -9.31
N ARG A 545 -28.06 52.21 -9.37
CA ARG A 545 -28.64 51.19 -8.46
C ARG A 545 -28.10 51.29 -7.03
N ASN A 546 -26.98 51.96 -6.81
CA ASN A 546 -26.37 52.16 -5.50
C ASN A 546 -26.96 53.35 -4.74
N PHE A 547 -27.77 54.19 -5.41
CA PHE A 547 -28.45 55.32 -4.78
C PHE A 547 -29.25 54.87 -3.54
N ARG A 548 -29.12 55.63 -2.45
CA ARG A 548 -29.85 55.42 -1.19
C ARG A 548 -30.49 56.73 -0.73
N LEU A 549 -31.74 56.67 -0.28
CA LEU A 549 -32.45 57.80 0.31
C LEU A 549 -32.83 57.47 1.76
N TYR A 550 -32.46 58.38 2.67
CA TYR A 550 -32.84 58.36 4.08
C TYR A 550 -33.66 59.61 4.39
N ILE A 551 -34.73 59.49 5.16
CA ILE A 551 -35.60 60.61 5.52
C ILE A 551 -35.70 60.69 7.03
N THR A 552 -35.55 61.89 7.61
CA THR A 552 -35.68 62.13 9.04
C THR A 552 -36.66 63.26 9.33
N THR A 553 -37.39 63.13 10.44
CA THR A 553 -38.25 64.19 10.99
C THR A 553 -37.96 64.39 12.46
N LYS A 554 -37.96 65.66 12.90
CA LYS A 554 -37.83 66.04 14.32
C LYS A 554 -39.18 66.08 15.04
N LEU A 555 -40.28 65.93 14.31
CA LEU A 555 -41.61 65.90 14.90
C LEU A 555 -41.76 64.62 15.73
N PRO A 556 -42.11 64.69 17.02
CA PRO A 556 -42.23 63.51 17.88
C PRO A 556 -43.45 62.64 17.57
N ASN A 557 -44.52 63.25 17.06
CA ASN A 557 -45.74 62.53 16.69
C ASN A 557 -46.37 63.12 15.42
N PRO A 558 -45.71 62.99 14.25
CA PRO A 558 -46.20 63.55 13.00
C PRO A 558 -47.49 62.86 12.53
N HIS A 559 -48.45 63.63 12.03
CA HIS A 559 -49.67 63.09 11.44
C HIS A 559 -49.54 62.93 9.92
N TYR A 560 -48.92 61.83 9.52
CA TYR A 560 -48.82 61.45 8.11
C TYR A 560 -50.16 60.94 7.55
N LEU A 561 -50.49 61.40 6.35
CA LEU A 561 -51.59 60.82 5.58
C LEU A 561 -51.28 59.35 5.22
N PRO A 562 -52.30 58.47 5.13
CA PRO A 562 -52.09 57.06 4.80
C PRO A 562 -51.27 56.84 3.52
N GLU A 563 -51.37 57.77 2.56
CA GLU A 563 -50.58 57.77 1.33
C GLU A 563 -49.06 57.74 1.58
N VAL A 564 -48.57 58.50 2.55
CA VAL A 564 -47.15 58.51 2.92
C VAL A 564 -46.72 57.15 3.48
N SER A 565 -47.53 56.54 4.35
CA SER A 565 -47.25 55.23 4.95
C SER A 565 -47.29 54.04 3.97
N ILE A 566 -47.82 54.25 2.77
CA ILE A 566 -47.76 53.27 1.66
C ILE A 566 -46.43 53.44 0.92
N LYS A 567 -46.01 54.68 0.68
CA LYS A 567 -44.81 55.02 -0.10
C LYS A 567 -43.50 54.76 0.66
N VAL A 568 -43.46 55.05 1.96
CA VAL A 568 -42.25 54.90 2.79
C VAL A 568 -42.44 53.96 3.97
N THR A 569 -41.34 53.41 4.48
CA THR A 569 -41.34 52.67 5.75
C THR A 569 -41.15 53.67 6.88
N VAL A 570 -42.21 53.96 7.64
CA VAL A 570 -42.12 54.80 8.84
C VAL A 570 -41.48 53.99 9.97
N ILE A 571 -40.41 54.51 10.56
CA ILE A 571 -39.66 53.87 11.63
C ILE A 571 -39.60 54.82 12.82
N ASN A 572 -40.07 54.35 13.97
CA ASN A 572 -40.07 55.11 15.19
C ASN A 572 -38.72 54.99 15.92
N PHE A 573 -37.94 56.07 15.91
CA PHE A 573 -36.67 56.21 16.64
C PHE A 573 -36.83 57.03 17.94
N THR A 574 -38.06 57.31 18.39
CA THR A 574 -38.27 57.99 19.66
C THR A 574 -37.67 57.17 20.80
N VAL A 575 -36.81 57.81 21.59
CA VAL A 575 -36.19 57.17 22.75
C VAL A 575 -37.27 56.83 23.78
N THR A 576 -37.32 55.56 24.19
CA THR A 576 -38.22 55.09 25.26
C THR A 576 -37.56 55.29 26.62
N PRO A 577 -38.31 55.42 27.73
CA PRO A 577 -37.73 55.53 29.07
C PRO A 577 -36.77 54.37 29.40
N ALA A 578 -37.15 53.13 29.05
CA ALA A 578 -36.29 51.96 29.23
C ALA A 578 -35.02 52.01 28.34
N GLY A 579 -35.17 52.43 27.07
CA GLY A 579 -34.01 52.61 26.18
C GLY A 579 -33.07 53.72 26.66
N LEU A 580 -33.61 54.81 27.23
CA LEU A 580 -32.83 55.88 27.83
C LEU A 580 -32.12 55.40 29.10
N GLU A 581 -32.78 54.60 29.93
CA GLU A 581 -32.16 54.00 31.13
C GLU A 581 -30.96 53.14 30.75
N ASP A 582 -31.09 52.26 29.76
CA ASP A 582 -29.98 51.44 29.25
C ASP A 582 -28.83 52.29 28.68
N GLN A 583 -29.17 53.35 27.93
CA GLN A 583 -28.19 54.29 27.37
C GLN A 583 -27.44 55.05 28.48
N LEU A 584 -28.17 55.60 29.45
CA LEU A 584 -27.61 56.32 30.58
C LEU A 584 -26.81 55.39 31.50
N LEU A 585 -27.26 54.16 31.72
CA LEU A 585 -26.52 53.18 32.50
C LEU A 585 -25.14 52.91 31.88
N GLY A 586 -25.05 52.80 30.55
CA GLY A 586 -23.78 52.68 29.84
C GLY A 586 -22.87 53.90 30.05
N GLU A 587 -23.43 55.09 29.92
CA GLU A 587 -22.71 56.37 30.09
C GLU A 587 -22.25 56.61 31.54
N VAL A 588 -23.10 56.35 32.52
CA VAL A 588 -22.79 56.44 33.95
C VAL A 588 -21.72 55.42 34.33
N THR A 589 -21.84 54.17 33.86
CA THR A 589 -20.82 53.15 34.11
C THR A 589 -19.46 53.58 33.56
N ARG A 590 -19.44 54.19 32.37
CA ARG A 590 -18.22 54.72 31.74
C ARG A 590 -17.58 55.84 32.57
N LEU A 591 -18.36 56.72 33.18
CA LEU A 591 -17.87 57.86 33.97
C LEU A 591 -17.51 57.47 35.40
N GLU A 592 -18.36 56.70 36.09
CA GLU A 592 -18.16 56.33 37.50
C GLU A 592 -17.17 55.19 37.68
N ARG A 593 -17.13 54.25 36.72
CA ARG A 593 -16.26 53.07 36.77
C ARG A 593 -15.57 52.85 35.41
N PRO A 594 -14.72 53.80 34.96
CA PRO A 594 -14.03 53.71 33.68
C PRO A 594 -13.19 52.44 33.57
N GLU A 595 -12.59 51.99 34.68
CA GLU A 595 -11.81 50.74 34.75
C GLU A 595 -12.65 49.51 34.36
N LEU A 596 -13.93 49.45 34.77
CA LEU A 596 -14.81 48.32 34.42
C LEU A 596 -15.26 48.37 32.95
N GLU A 597 -15.51 49.55 32.40
CA GLU A 597 -15.86 49.70 30.99
C GLU A 597 -14.63 49.45 30.09
N GLU A 598 -13.43 49.82 30.55
CA GLU A 598 -12.18 49.46 29.88
C GLU A 598 -11.96 47.94 29.94
N GLN A 599 -12.13 47.30 31.10
CA GLN A 599 -12.07 45.85 31.21
C GLN A 599 -13.12 45.16 30.32
N ARG A 600 -14.36 45.66 30.27
CA ARG A 600 -15.40 45.16 29.38
C ARG A 600 -14.99 45.31 27.92
N SER A 601 -14.48 46.47 27.53
CA SER A 601 -14.03 46.75 26.16
C SER A 601 -12.85 45.87 25.76
N GLN A 602 -11.87 45.72 26.64
CA GLN A 602 -10.74 44.81 26.45
C GLN A 602 -11.20 43.34 26.39
N LEU A 603 -12.15 42.93 27.23
CA LEU A 603 -12.71 41.57 27.21
C LEU A 603 -13.47 41.32 25.92
N VAL A 604 -14.28 42.26 25.45
CA VAL A 604 -14.98 42.17 24.16
C VAL A 604 -13.98 42.11 23.01
N TYR A 605 -12.93 42.92 23.03
CA TYR A 605 -11.86 42.86 22.04
C TYR A 605 -11.15 41.50 22.04
N ARG A 606 -10.79 40.98 23.22
CA ARG A 606 -10.18 39.64 23.36
C ARG A 606 -11.13 38.54 22.88
N ILE A 607 -12.38 38.54 23.31
CA ILE A 607 -13.40 37.58 22.82
C ILE A 607 -13.54 37.65 21.29
N ASN A 608 -13.40 38.82 20.69
CA ASN A 608 -13.47 38.98 19.24
C ASN A 608 -12.20 38.48 18.53
N ALA A 609 -11.02 38.82 19.05
CA ALA A 609 -9.76 38.29 18.57
C ALA A 609 -9.75 36.76 18.69
N ASP A 610 -10.21 36.22 19.81
CA ASP A 610 -10.33 34.79 20.08
C ASP A 610 -11.36 34.14 19.18
N LYS A 611 -12.54 34.74 18.96
CA LYS A 611 -13.53 34.23 18.00
C LYS A 611 -12.99 34.21 16.58
N ASN A 612 -12.28 35.26 16.16
CA ASN A 612 -11.65 35.32 14.84
C ASN A 612 -10.54 34.26 14.72
N GLN A 613 -9.66 34.14 15.71
CA GLN A 613 -8.64 33.10 15.76
C GLN A 613 -9.23 31.69 15.79
N LEU A 614 -10.34 31.47 16.51
CA LEU A 614 -11.07 30.21 16.50
C LEU A 614 -11.69 29.92 15.13
N GLN A 615 -12.23 30.92 14.43
CA GLN A 615 -12.74 30.72 13.07
C GLN A 615 -11.62 30.41 12.08
N VAL A 616 -10.49 31.12 12.16
CA VAL A 616 -9.29 30.89 11.34
C VAL A 616 -8.71 29.51 11.64
N SER A 617 -8.51 29.16 12.91
CA SER A 617 -7.98 27.86 13.32
C SER A 617 -8.92 26.73 12.89
N LYS A 618 -10.25 26.89 13.07
CA LYS A 618 -11.24 25.96 12.54
C LYS A 618 -11.23 25.90 11.02
N ASN A 619 -10.77 26.93 10.29
CA ASN A 619 -10.58 26.90 8.84
C ASN A 619 -9.24 26.25 8.45
N ASP A 620 -8.19 26.40 9.25
CA ASP A 620 -6.87 25.81 9.01
C ASP A 620 -6.83 24.30 9.29
N THR A 621 -7.53 23.83 10.33
CA THR A 621 -7.79 22.39 10.55
C THR A 621 -8.55 21.76 9.37
N LYS A 622 -9.24 22.57 8.54
CA LYS A 622 -9.87 22.11 7.29
C LYS A 622 -8.85 21.92 6.16
N MET A 623 -7.79 22.74 6.08
CA MET A 623 -6.75 22.58 5.06
C MET A 623 -5.85 21.38 5.34
N THR A 624 -5.58 21.07 6.60
CA THR A 624 -4.79 19.90 7.00
C THR A 624 -5.58 18.60 6.89
N SER A 625 -6.89 18.60 7.20
CA SER A 625 -7.75 17.42 6.96
C SER A 625 -8.01 17.14 5.46
N PHE A 626 -7.98 18.16 4.58
CA PHE A 626 -8.06 17.95 3.12
C PHE A 626 -6.76 17.39 2.52
N LYS A 627 -5.61 17.58 3.20
CA LYS A 627 -4.31 17.00 2.82
C LYS A 627 -4.09 15.58 3.36
N LEU A 628 -4.93 15.11 4.26
CA LEU A 628 -4.98 13.70 4.68
C LEU A 628 -5.90 12.91 3.73
N ARG A 629 -5.65 12.97 2.42
CA ARG A 629 -6.00 11.80 1.59
C ARG A 629 -5.00 10.70 1.97
N PRO A 630 -5.43 9.46 2.23
CA PRO A 630 -4.52 8.34 2.22
C PRO A 630 -4.09 8.13 0.76
N SER A 631 -3.03 8.80 0.35
CA SER A 631 -2.23 8.33 -0.77
C SER A 631 -1.56 7.04 -0.33
N GLY A 632 -2.21 5.90 -0.63
CA GLY A 632 -1.72 4.56 -0.33
C GLY A 632 -2.52 3.85 0.75
N PHE A 633 -3.69 3.35 0.38
CA PHE A 633 -4.15 2.02 0.78
C PHE A 633 -4.39 1.20 -0.48
#